data_AF-A0A8K0C8G9-F1
#
_entry.id   AF-A0A8K0C8G9-F1
#
_cell.length_a   1.000
_cell.length_b   1.000
_cell.length_c   1.000
_cell.angle_alpha   90.00
_cell.angle_beta   90.00
_cell.angle_gamma   90.00
#
_symmetry.space_group_name_H-M   'P 1'
#
loop_
_entity.id
_entity.type
_entity.pdbx_description
1 polymer ?
#
loop_
_entity_poly.entity_id
_entity_poly.type
_entity_poly.pdbx_seq_one_letter_code
_entity_poly.pdbx_strand_id
1 'polypeptide(L)'
;MEFDYSRGQRLIVELKDNQIFEGDCLKTAKNRIDLSNVSQYPDGKLQQGNLSFYRLEIVSVRVLHQTDDVQDEKLTFDSSNSQQKEKKVDSPPRQVIALLKDEYDRLLEMTKNYIYMATVDNRYLDAIEHLNNCETIGVVGIDSKYGRSRHLSLLVLCSWDQVYLFDLKLYRKKGLEPDLEEILKSNEIKKVVHDSRKLTDCLWYCHKVRINNIFDTMVADLTLEKNRTGQTPETTRNISECLGHYLNFPSSLLENALTITTEEWEDRPLLNSRKIRAAQLATFLITLKEKQEKMLLKRFYDAVDVFSHLSVNSSGYDLQKSPYNKSDVPDEIKDHL
;
A
#
# COMPACT_ATOMS: atom_id res chain seq x y z
N MET A 1 21.82 15.90 -17.46
CA MET A 1 22.46 15.12 -16.38
C MET A 1 22.52 13.67 -16.84
N GLU A 2 23.65 12.99 -16.63
CA GLU A 2 23.74 11.54 -16.86
C GLU A 2 23.00 10.77 -15.76
N PHE A 3 22.68 9.50 -15.99
CA PHE A 3 22.20 8.63 -14.92
C PHE A 3 23.39 8.28 -14.02
N ASP A 4 23.36 8.73 -12.77
CA ASP A 4 24.44 8.54 -11.79
C ASP A 4 24.18 7.31 -10.92
N TYR A 5 24.27 6.13 -11.52
CA TYR A 5 24.15 4.84 -10.82
C TYR A 5 25.41 4.02 -11.02
N SER A 6 25.89 3.41 -9.94
CA SER A 6 27.10 2.59 -9.95
C SER A 6 26.82 1.18 -10.47
N ARG A 7 27.80 0.61 -11.17
CA ARG A 7 27.74 -0.79 -11.63
C ARG A 7 27.55 -1.72 -10.42
N GLY A 8 26.62 -2.67 -10.54
CA GLY A 8 26.27 -3.64 -9.49
C GLY A 8 25.15 -3.18 -8.56
N GLN A 9 24.70 -1.91 -8.62
CA GLN A 9 23.50 -1.50 -7.88
C GLN A 9 22.27 -2.20 -8.43
N ARG A 10 21.45 -2.78 -7.55
CA ARG A 10 20.13 -3.31 -7.93
C ARG A 10 19.20 -2.13 -8.20
N LEU A 11 18.75 -1.98 -9.43
CA LEU A 11 17.89 -0.89 -9.87
C LEU A 11 16.49 -1.41 -10.19
N ILE A 12 15.48 -0.61 -9.88
CA ILE A 12 14.14 -0.74 -10.40
C ILE A 12 13.91 0.38 -11.39
N VAL A 13 13.53 0.03 -12.61
CA VAL A 13 13.24 0.94 -13.72
C VAL A 13 11.74 0.86 -14.02
N GLU A 14 11.05 1.99 -13.90
CA GLU A 14 9.65 2.13 -14.32
C GLU A 14 9.60 2.80 -15.69
N LEU A 15 8.78 2.25 -16.59
CA LEU A 15 8.54 2.77 -17.93
C LEU A 15 7.20 3.49 -18.04
N LYS A 16 7.04 4.31 -19.08
CA LYS A 16 5.83 5.12 -19.36
C LYS A 16 4.57 4.31 -19.62
N ASP A 17 4.72 3.05 -20.00
CA ASP A 17 3.63 2.09 -20.19
C ASP A 17 3.28 1.32 -18.91
N ASN A 18 3.82 1.77 -17.76
CA ASN A 18 3.69 1.17 -16.43
C ASN A 18 4.42 -0.18 -16.26
N GLN A 19 5.27 -0.59 -17.20
CA GLN A 19 6.12 -1.75 -17.00
C GLN A 19 7.21 -1.44 -15.98
N ILE A 20 7.49 -2.39 -15.11
CA ILE A 20 8.51 -2.27 -14.08
C ILE A 20 9.51 -3.40 -14.26
N PHE A 21 10.79 -3.04 -14.36
CA PHE A 21 11.90 -3.96 -14.49
C PHE A 21 12.82 -3.81 -13.29
N GLU A 22 13.37 -4.91 -12.80
CA GLU A 22 14.40 -4.92 -11.78
C GLU A 22 15.63 -5.62 -12.33
N GLY A 23 16.83 -5.08 -12.11
CA GLY A 23 18.06 -5.70 -12.55
C GLY A 23 19.29 -5.05 -11.95
N ASP A 24 20.44 -5.67 -12.14
CA ASP A 24 21.72 -5.12 -11.69
C ASP A 24 22.25 -4.13 -12.72
N CYS A 25 22.59 -2.92 -12.28
CA CYS A 25 23.16 -1.90 -13.14
C CYS A 25 24.47 -2.41 -13.77
N LEU A 26 24.51 -2.52 -15.09
CA LEU A 26 25.74 -2.84 -15.82
C LEU A 26 26.46 -1.57 -16.23
N LYS A 27 25.73 -0.64 -16.84
CA LYS A 27 26.27 0.57 -17.45
C LYS A 27 25.19 1.65 -17.49
N THR A 28 25.58 2.88 -17.16
CA THR A 28 24.78 4.07 -17.41
C THR A 28 25.41 4.91 -18.51
N ALA A 29 24.56 5.60 -19.26
CA ALA A 29 24.93 6.62 -20.22
C ALA A 29 23.96 7.81 -20.08
N LYS A 30 24.26 8.91 -20.77
CA LYS A 30 23.39 10.11 -20.75
C LYS A 30 21.91 9.79 -21.01
N ASN A 31 21.60 8.89 -21.94
CA ASN A 31 20.24 8.59 -22.38
C ASN A 31 19.81 7.13 -22.18
N ARG A 32 20.59 6.30 -21.47
CA ARG A 32 20.31 4.87 -21.38
C ARG A 32 20.84 4.26 -20.09
N ILE A 33 20.14 3.25 -19.57
CA ILE A 33 20.59 2.37 -18.50
C ILE A 33 20.56 0.94 -19.02
N ASP A 34 21.67 0.23 -18.85
CA ASP A 34 21.79 -1.19 -19.20
C ASP A 34 21.76 -2.01 -17.90
N LEU A 35 20.85 -2.98 -17.81
CA LEU A 35 20.70 -3.89 -16.68
C LEU A 35 21.01 -5.34 -17.06
N SER A 36 21.57 -6.12 -16.13
CA SER A 36 21.68 -7.58 -16.18
C SER A 36 20.76 -8.23 -15.15
N ASN A 37 20.56 -9.56 -15.25
CA ASN A 37 19.72 -10.33 -14.33
C ASN A 37 18.34 -9.69 -14.17
N VAL A 38 17.77 -9.29 -15.32
CA VAL A 38 16.60 -8.45 -15.34
C VAL A 38 15.37 -9.30 -15.13
N SER A 39 14.56 -8.98 -14.13
CA SER A 39 13.23 -9.53 -13.94
C SER A 39 12.21 -8.48 -14.38
N GLN A 40 11.15 -8.93 -15.06
CA GLN A 40 10.00 -8.07 -15.36
C GLN A 40 8.93 -8.32 -14.30
N TYR A 41 8.41 -7.25 -13.71
CA TYR A 41 7.24 -7.30 -12.85
C TYR A 41 5.99 -7.21 -13.73
N PRO A 42 4.94 -8.01 -13.48
CA PRO A 42 4.62 -8.62 -12.18
C PRO A 42 4.94 -10.10 -11.99
N ASP A 43 5.30 -10.81 -13.06
CA ASP A 43 5.51 -12.25 -13.05
C ASP A 43 6.91 -12.66 -12.56
N GLY A 44 7.81 -11.70 -12.31
CA GLY A 44 9.17 -11.95 -11.84
C GLY A 44 10.01 -12.73 -12.84
N LYS A 45 9.55 -12.82 -14.11
CA LYS A 45 10.23 -13.61 -15.13
C LYS A 45 11.58 -13.00 -15.43
N LEU A 46 12.60 -13.84 -15.30
CA LEU A 46 13.94 -13.49 -15.71
C LEU A 46 13.95 -13.31 -17.23
N GLN A 47 14.27 -12.10 -17.66
CA GLN A 47 14.47 -11.75 -19.05
C GLN A 47 15.85 -12.28 -19.47
N GLN A 48 15.91 -12.91 -20.64
CA GLN A 48 17.17 -13.40 -21.16
C GLN A 48 18.05 -12.25 -21.63
N GLY A 49 19.28 -12.22 -21.14
CA GLY A 49 20.30 -11.27 -21.55
C GLY A 49 20.23 -9.94 -20.81
N ASN A 50 21.00 -8.98 -21.32
CA ASN A 50 21.05 -7.63 -20.77
C ASN A 50 19.99 -6.78 -21.47
N LEU A 51 19.21 -6.02 -20.70
CA LEU A 51 18.21 -5.11 -21.25
C LEU A 51 18.68 -3.66 -21.15
N SER A 52 18.35 -2.89 -22.17
CA SER A 52 18.66 -1.47 -22.29
C SER A 52 17.38 -0.65 -22.21
N PHE A 53 17.34 0.31 -21.30
CA PHE A 53 16.20 1.20 -21.08
C PHE A 53 16.59 2.63 -21.46
N TYR A 54 15.81 3.29 -22.31
CA TYR A 54 16.12 4.63 -22.78
C TYR A 54 15.43 5.70 -21.95
N ARG A 55 16.10 6.84 -21.74
CA ARG A 55 15.60 7.98 -20.94
C ARG A 55 14.22 8.47 -21.40
N LEU A 56 13.88 8.29 -22.68
CA LEU A 56 12.57 8.70 -23.22
C LEU A 56 11.43 7.78 -22.78
N GLU A 57 11.72 6.55 -22.38
CA GLU A 57 10.77 5.52 -21.97
C GLU A 57 10.71 5.40 -20.46
N ILE A 58 11.80 5.75 -19.76
CA ILE A 58 11.92 5.72 -18.31
C ILE A 58 11.09 6.85 -17.67
N VAL A 59 10.24 6.47 -16.73
CA VAL A 59 9.55 7.36 -15.80
C VAL A 59 10.41 7.60 -14.56
N SER A 60 10.93 6.53 -13.96
CA SER A 60 11.74 6.61 -12.75
C SER A 60 12.75 5.47 -12.66
N VAL A 61 13.80 5.70 -11.87
CA VAL A 61 14.82 4.70 -11.53
C VAL A 61 15.14 4.81 -10.05
N ARG A 62 15.05 3.71 -9.31
CA ARG A 62 15.38 3.66 -7.88
C ARG A 62 16.34 2.53 -7.56
N VAL A 63 17.22 2.74 -6.58
CA VAL A 63 18.08 1.69 -6.05
C VAL A 63 17.26 0.87 -5.06
N LEU A 64 17.16 -0.44 -5.28
CA LEU A 64 16.59 -1.36 -4.29
C LEU A 64 17.60 -1.47 -3.15
N HIS A 65 17.36 -0.73 -2.07
CA HIS A 65 18.18 -0.82 -0.86
C HIS A 65 17.89 -2.19 -0.23
N GLN A 66 18.94 -2.92 0.14
CA GLN A 66 18.78 -4.06 1.04
C GLN A 66 18.21 -3.49 2.33
N THR A 67 16.92 -3.72 2.59
CA THR A 67 16.48 -3.75 3.98
C THR A 67 17.19 -4.95 4.59
N ASP A 68 18.22 -4.70 5.39
CA ASP A 68 18.59 -5.63 6.46
C ASP A 68 17.31 -5.83 7.27
N ASP A 69 16.57 -6.93 7.03
CA ASP A 69 15.51 -7.48 7.89
C ASP A 69 14.68 -8.53 7.11
N VAL A 70 15.34 -9.64 6.76
CA VAL A 70 14.75 -10.98 6.92
C VAL A 70 15.91 -11.84 7.44
N GLN A 71 16.20 -11.73 8.74
CA GLN A 71 16.93 -12.79 9.39
C GLN A 71 15.94 -13.95 9.54
N ASP A 72 16.06 -14.92 8.62
CA ASP A 72 15.68 -16.29 8.93
C ASP A 72 16.53 -16.71 10.14
N GLU A 73 15.96 -16.62 11.35
CA GLU A 73 16.55 -17.26 12.53
C GLU A 73 16.53 -18.78 12.31
N LYS A 74 17.59 -19.29 11.70
CA LYS A 74 17.94 -20.70 11.83
C LYS A 74 18.33 -20.93 13.28
N LEU A 75 17.41 -21.53 14.03
CA LEU A 75 17.66 -22.21 15.30
C LEU A 75 18.93 -23.06 15.19
N THR A 76 19.99 -22.61 15.85
CA THR A 76 21.23 -23.37 16.00
C THR A 76 21.00 -24.45 17.04
N PHE A 77 20.85 -25.70 16.59
CA PHE A 77 21.11 -26.87 17.43
C PHE A 77 22.55 -27.31 17.20
N ASP A 78 23.32 -27.27 18.28
CA ASP A 78 24.70 -27.75 18.38
C ASP A 78 24.77 -29.26 18.04
N SER A 79 25.66 -29.65 17.14
CA SER A 79 26.39 -30.94 17.15
C SER A 79 27.38 -31.05 15.97
N SER A 80 28.65 -30.93 16.32
CA SER A 80 29.83 -31.65 15.79
C SER A 80 29.85 -32.22 14.35
N ASN A 81 30.84 -31.74 13.59
CA ASN A 81 31.68 -32.47 12.62
C ASN A 81 31.01 -33.18 11.42
N SER A 82 31.11 -32.59 10.23
CA SER A 82 31.81 -33.19 9.06
C SER A 82 31.75 -32.29 7.82
N GLN A 83 32.85 -32.29 7.06
CA GLN A 83 33.05 -31.61 5.79
C GLN A 83 31.94 -31.95 4.77
N GLN A 84 31.27 -30.97 4.18
CA GLN A 84 30.57 -31.14 2.91
C GLN A 84 30.34 -29.82 2.16
N LYS A 85 30.58 -29.89 0.86
CA LYS A 85 30.54 -28.84 -0.17
C LYS A 85 29.24 -28.02 -0.13
N GLU A 86 29.38 -26.71 -0.15
CA GLU A 86 28.30 -25.75 -0.37
C GLU A 86 27.62 -26.00 -1.73
N LYS A 87 26.39 -26.51 -1.70
CA LYS A 87 25.43 -26.35 -2.78
C LYS A 87 24.78 -24.97 -2.60
N LYS A 88 24.92 -24.08 -3.59
CA LYS A 88 24.08 -22.89 -3.71
C LYS A 88 22.62 -23.32 -3.76
N VAL A 89 21.88 -23.03 -2.71
CA VAL A 89 20.42 -23.09 -2.69
C VAL A 89 19.98 -21.76 -3.30
N ASP A 90 19.40 -21.81 -4.50
CA ASP A 90 18.77 -20.64 -5.11
C ASP A 90 17.60 -20.21 -4.22
N SER A 91 17.79 -19.12 -3.48
CA SER A 91 16.69 -18.42 -2.82
C SER A 91 15.72 -17.93 -3.90
N PRO A 92 14.39 -18.00 -3.67
CA PRO A 92 13.43 -17.47 -4.63
C PRO A 92 13.72 -15.97 -4.87
N PRO A 93 13.58 -15.49 -6.12
CA PRO A 93 13.84 -14.09 -6.44
C PRO A 93 12.96 -13.21 -5.56
N ARG A 94 13.58 -12.27 -4.82
CA ARG A 94 12.88 -11.30 -3.97
C ARG A 94 11.88 -10.51 -4.83
N GLN A 95 10.62 -10.41 -4.39
CA GLN A 95 9.58 -9.71 -5.13
C GLN A 95 9.82 -8.18 -5.12
N VAL A 96 9.85 -7.60 -6.31
CA VAL A 96 10.06 -6.16 -6.57
C VAL A 96 8.93 -5.30 -6.04
N ILE A 97 7.70 -5.80 -6.13
CA ILE A 97 6.50 -5.25 -5.51
C ILE A 97 5.92 -6.37 -4.66
N ALA A 98 5.59 -6.06 -3.41
CA ALA A 98 5.09 -7.05 -2.46
C ALA A 98 3.57 -7.30 -2.61
N LEU A 99 3.12 -7.48 -3.86
CA LEU A 99 1.75 -7.83 -4.25
C LEU A 99 1.76 -8.88 -5.36
N LEU A 100 0.65 -9.57 -5.53
CA LEU A 100 0.43 -10.43 -6.69
C LEU A 100 0.21 -9.59 -7.96
N LYS A 101 0.56 -10.19 -9.10
CA LYS A 101 0.36 -9.60 -10.44
C LYS A 101 -1.04 -9.04 -10.63
N ASP A 102 -2.03 -9.91 -10.47
CA ASP A 102 -3.41 -9.59 -10.80
C ASP A 102 -3.98 -8.53 -9.86
N GLU A 103 -3.52 -8.50 -8.61
CA GLU A 103 -3.88 -7.46 -7.66
C GLU A 103 -3.29 -6.10 -8.06
N TYR A 104 -2.02 -6.06 -8.43
CA TYR A 104 -1.38 -4.82 -8.89
C TYR A 104 -2.02 -4.30 -10.18
N ASP A 105 -2.26 -5.17 -11.16
CA ASP A 105 -2.89 -4.80 -12.42
C ASP A 105 -4.32 -4.26 -12.20
N ARG A 106 -5.09 -4.92 -11.32
CA ARG A 106 -6.43 -4.47 -10.90
C ARG A 106 -6.38 -3.07 -10.28
N LEU A 107 -5.44 -2.82 -9.37
CA LEU A 107 -5.27 -1.50 -8.75
C LEU A 107 -4.91 -0.44 -9.81
N LEU A 108 -3.98 -0.73 -10.72
CA LEU A 108 -3.64 0.19 -11.81
C LEU A 108 -4.83 0.48 -12.73
N GLU A 109 -5.65 -0.53 -13.03
CA GLU A 109 -6.86 -0.36 -13.83
C GLU A 109 -7.89 0.53 -13.12
N MET A 110 -8.09 0.34 -11.82
CA MET A 110 -8.97 1.19 -11.01
C MET A 110 -8.58 2.68 -11.04
N THR A 111 -7.27 3.00 -11.14
CA THR A 111 -6.82 4.40 -11.27
C THR A 111 -7.31 5.07 -12.55
N LYS A 112 -7.60 4.28 -13.60
CA LYS A 112 -8.05 4.74 -14.91
C LYS A 112 -9.57 4.63 -15.07
N ASN A 113 -10.18 3.61 -14.46
CA ASN A 113 -11.62 3.30 -14.53
C ASN A 113 -12.40 3.93 -13.36
N TYR A 114 -12.09 5.16 -12.99
CA TYR A 114 -12.82 5.86 -11.94
C TYR A 114 -14.20 6.33 -12.42
N ILE A 115 -15.14 6.49 -11.48
CA ILE A 115 -16.45 7.11 -11.73
C ILE A 115 -16.43 8.54 -11.21
N TYR A 116 -16.46 9.51 -12.13
CA TYR A 116 -16.49 10.93 -11.80
C TYR A 116 -17.91 11.49 -11.80
N MET A 117 -18.30 12.08 -10.67
CA MET A 117 -19.64 12.58 -10.40
C MET A 117 -19.60 14.08 -10.14
N ALA A 118 -19.91 14.85 -11.18
CA ALA A 118 -20.06 16.32 -11.12
C ALA A 118 -21.45 16.76 -10.65
N THR A 119 -22.41 15.84 -10.64
CA THR A 119 -23.81 16.05 -10.26
C THR A 119 -24.31 14.84 -9.47
N VAL A 120 -25.44 15.02 -8.78
CA VAL A 120 -26.18 13.93 -8.14
C VAL A 120 -27.13 13.33 -9.20
N ASP A 121 -26.72 12.21 -9.78
CA ASP A 121 -27.47 11.46 -10.80
C ASP A 121 -27.52 9.96 -10.45
N ASN A 122 -27.99 9.11 -11.36
CA ASN A 122 -28.07 7.66 -11.08
C ASN A 122 -26.71 7.05 -10.71
N ARG A 123 -25.60 7.54 -11.26
CA ARG A 123 -24.26 7.04 -10.91
C ARG A 123 -23.90 7.35 -9.47
N TYR A 124 -24.40 8.48 -8.95
CA TYR A 124 -24.28 8.82 -7.53
C TYR A 124 -25.06 7.82 -6.67
N LEU A 125 -26.31 7.51 -7.04
CA LEU A 125 -27.12 6.54 -6.30
C LEU A 125 -26.47 5.15 -6.29
N ASP A 126 -26.01 4.68 -7.45
CA ASP A 126 -25.29 3.41 -7.59
C ASP A 126 -24.01 3.38 -6.74
N ALA A 127 -23.27 4.50 -6.71
CA ALA A 127 -22.06 4.64 -5.89
C ALA A 127 -22.38 4.55 -4.39
N ILE A 128 -23.43 5.23 -3.93
CA ILE A 128 -23.86 5.19 -2.53
C ILE A 128 -24.31 3.80 -2.13
N GLU A 129 -25.12 3.13 -2.95
CA GLU A 129 -25.55 1.74 -2.71
C GLU A 129 -24.33 0.82 -2.59
N HIS A 130 -23.37 0.93 -3.51
CA HIS A 130 -22.18 0.10 -3.47
C HIS A 130 -21.31 0.38 -2.23
N LEU A 131 -21.03 1.64 -1.93
CA LEU A 131 -20.21 2.04 -0.79
C LEU A 131 -20.84 1.66 0.56
N ASN A 132 -22.17 1.70 0.67
CA ASN A 132 -22.89 1.27 1.87
C ASN A 132 -22.77 -0.23 2.15
N ASN A 133 -22.55 -1.05 1.11
CA ASN A 133 -22.35 -2.48 1.23
C ASN A 133 -20.87 -2.87 1.44
N CYS A 134 -19.95 -1.91 1.45
CA CYS A 134 -18.53 -2.16 1.70
C CYS A 134 -18.23 -2.20 3.19
N GLU A 135 -17.47 -3.20 3.65
CA GLU A 135 -16.94 -3.21 5.03
C GLU A 135 -15.85 -2.16 5.23
N THR A 136 -15.04 -1.91 4.20
CA THR A 136 -13.90 -0.99 4.24
C THR A 136 -13.87 -0.13 2.98
N ILE A 137 -13.64 1.17 3.15
CA ILE A 137 -13.45 2.12 2.05
C ILE A 137 -12.19 2.96 2.29
N GLY A 138 -11.49 3.35 1.23
CA GLY A 138 -10.45 4.39 1.30
C GLY A 138 -11.05 5.78 1.12
N VAL A 139 -10.52 6.78 1.83
CA VAL A 139 -11.04 8.15 1.82
C VAL A 139 -9.91 9.17 1.65
N VAL A 140 -10.03 10.00 0.61
CA VAL A 140 -9.15 11.15 0.38
C VAL A 140 -10.00 12.40 0.18
N GLY A 141 -9.81 13.40 1.03
CA GLY A 141 -10.33 14.74 0.80
C GLY A 141 -9.28 15.59 0.09
N ILE A 142 -9.66 16.25 -0.99
CA ILE A 142 -8.82 17.23 -1.68
C ILE A 142 -9.38 18.62 -1.39
N ASP A 143 -8.55 19.47 -0.81
CA ASP A 143 -8.90 20.84 -0.41
C ASP A 143 -8.05 21.90 -1.14
N SER A 144 -8.52 23.15 -1.07
CA SER A 144 -7.83 24.30 -1.63
C SER A 144 -7.20 25.26 -0.63
N LYS A 145 -6.85 24.76 0.55
CA LYS A 145 -5.94 25.34 1.56
C LYS A 145 -6.24 24.62 2.88
N TYR A 146 -5.20 24.10 3.49
CA TYR A 146 -5.29 23.27 4.69
C TYR A 146 -6.24 23.80 5.79
N GLY A 147 -7.23 22.98 6.17
CA GLY A 147 -8.02 23.10 7.40
C GLY A 147 -9.38 23.82 7.28
N ARG A 148 -9.97 24.15 8.44
CA ARG A 148 -11.30 24.76 8.68
C ARG A 148 -11.75 25.97 7.85
N SER A 149 -10.89 26.51 6.99
CA SER A 149 -11.16 27.74 6.23
C SER A 149 -11.89 27.50 4.91
N ARG A 150 -11.85 26.28 4.36
CA ARG A 150 -12.46 25.95 3.07
C ARG A 150 -13.07 24.55 3.04
N HIS A 151 -14.16 24.43 2.29
CA HIS A 151 -14.80 23.15 2.00
C HIS A 151 -13.94 22.32 1.05
N LEU A 152 -14.01 20.99 1.20
CA LEU A 152 -13.49 20.03 0.22
C LEU A 152 -13.98 20.36 -1.19
N SER A 153 -13.06 20.34 -2.16
CA SER A 153 -13.39 20.53 -3.58
C SER A 153 -13.73 19.20 -4.25
N LEU A 154 -13.02 18.14 -3.85
CA LEU A 154 -13.26 16.76 -4.23
C LEU A 154 -13.24 15.88 -2.97
N LEU A 155 -14.14 14.91 -2.93
CA LEU A 155 -14.03 13.75 -2.05
C LEU A 155 -13.83 12.52 -2.93
N VAL A 156 -12.75 11.80 -2.68
CA VAL A 156 -12.41 10.57 -3.39
C VAL A 156 -12.63 9.40 -2.44
N LEU A 157 -13.51 8.48 -2.83
CA LEU A 157 -13.76 7.24 -2.10
C LEU A 157 -13.34 6.06 -2.97
N CYS A 158 -12.76 5.02 -2.38
CA CYS A 158 -12.56 3.75 -3.08
C CYS A 158 -13.12 2.59 -2.27
N SER A 159 -13.74 1.64 -2.96
CA SER A 159 -13.97 0.28 -2.46
C SER A 159 -12.76 -0.59 -2.83
N TRP A 160 -12.87 -1.90 -2.59
CA TRP A 160 -11.89 -2.85 -3.08
C TRP A 160 -11.70 -2.75 -4.60
N ASP A 161 -12.76 -2.54 -5.37
CA ASP A 161 -12.81 -2.74 -6.84
C ASP A 161 -13.16 -1.48 -7.66
N GLN A 162 -13.58 -0.38 -7.03
CA GLN A 162 -14.01 0.84 -7.72
C GLN A 162 -13.55 2.12 -7.00
N VAL A 163 -13.22 3.15 -7.79
CA VAL A 163 -12.90 4.50 -7.29
C VAL A 163 -13.96 5.50 -7.73
N TYR A 164 -14.40 6.35 -6.81
CA TYR A 164 -15.46 7.34 -6.97
C TYR A 164 -14.93 8.74 -6.66
N LEU A 165 -15.13 9.68 -7.58
CA LEU A 165 -14.74 11.08 -7.41
C LEU A 165 -16.01 11.94 -7.33
N PHE A 166 -16.33 12.42 -6.13
CA PHE A 166 -17.43 13.33 -5.87
C PHE A 166 -16.93 14.78 -6.00
N ASP A 167 -17.39 15.50 -7.02
CA ASP A 167 -17.03 16.91 -7.23
C ASP A 167 -17.92 17.83 -6.39
N LEU A 168 -17.60 17.89 -5.11
CA LEU A 168 -18.34 18.67 -4.12
C LEU A 168 -18.40 20.16 -4.48
N LYS A 169 -17.38 20.68 -5.17
CA LYS A 169 -17.38 22.06 -5.68
C LYS A 169 -18.52 22.30 -6.68
N LEU A 170 -18.85 21.32 -7.52
CA LEU A 170 -19.93 21.41 -8.51
C LEU A 170 -21.32 21.08 -7.95
N TYR A 171 -21.42 20.41 -6.80
CA TYR A 171 -22.70 20.14 -6.15
C TYR A 171 -23.39 21.42 -5.62
N ARG A 172 -22.68 22.56 -5.57
CA ARG A 172 -23.20 23.92 -5.26
C ARG A 172 -24.00 24.02 -3.95
N LYS A 173 -23.74 23.14 -3.01
CA LYS A 173 -24.35 23.13 -1.68
C LYS A 173 -23.30 23.25 -0.60
N LYS A 174 -23.71 23.75 0.57
CA LYS A 174 -22.79 24.06 1.68
C LYS A 174 -22.35 22.83 2.49
N GLY A 175 -23.03 21.69 2.37
CA GLY A 175 -22.74 20.46 3.12
C GLY A 175 -22.60 19.25 2.21
N LEU A 176 -22.37 18.08 2.80
CA LEU A 176 -22.32 16.81 2.06
C LEU A 176 -23.74 16.28 1.81
N GLU A 177 -23.87 15.29 0.93
CA GLU A 177 -25.16 14.63 0.70
C GLU A 177 -25.49 13.76 1.92
N PRO A 178 -26.74 13.73 2.41
CA PRO A 178 -27.09 12.99 3.62
C PRO A 178 -26.57 11.54 3.62
N ASP A 179 -26.74 10.84 2.49
CA ASP A 179 -26.31 9.44 2.36
C ASP A 179 -24.77 9.31 2.35
N LEU A 180 -24.07 10.29 1.78
CA LEU A 180 -22.61 10.36 1.82
C LEU A 180 -22.09 10.69 3.23
N GLU A 181 -22.81 11.52 3.98
CA GLU A 181 -22.52 11.78 5.39
C GLU A 181 -22.71 10.53 6.24
N GLU A 182 -23.74 9.74 5.97
CA GLU A 182 -24.04 8.50 6.69
C GLU A 182 -22.89 7.50 6.54
N ILE A 183 -22.36 7.31 5.32
CA ILE A 183 -21.18 6.47 5.07
C ILE A 183 -19.98 6.92 5.93
N LEU A 184 -19.68 8.22 5.95
CA LEU A 184 -18.56 8.78 6.71
C LEU A 184 -18.77 8.65 8.24
N LYS A 185 -20.02 8.78 8.71
CA LYS A 185 -20.40 8.68 10.14
C LYS A 185 -20.58 7.23 10.62
N SER A 186 -20.73 6.27 9.72
CA SER A 186 -20.95 4.86 10.05
C SER A 186 -19.87 4.31 10.97
N ASN A 187 -20.27 3.48 11.95
CA ASN A 187 -19.33 2.71 12.76
C ASN A 187 -19.03 1.34 12.16
N GLU A 188 -19.86 0.87 11.23
CA GLU A 188 -19.69 -0.44 10.58
C GLU A 188 -18.69 -0.36 9.42
N ILE A 189 -18.77 0.71 8.62
CA ILE A 189 -17.87 0.91 7.49
C ILE A 189 -16.56 1.49 8.00
N LYS A 190 -15.43 0.81 7.79
CA LYS A 190 -14.09 1.30 8.13
C LYS A 190 -13.60 2.29 7.08
N LYS A 191 -13.15 3.47 7.51
CA LYS A 191 -12.57 4.50 6.62
C LYS A 191 -11.04 4.45 6.70
N VAL A 192 -10.39 4.00 5.65
CA VAL A 192 -8.94 4.01 5.54
C VAL A 192 -8.49 5.37 5.04
N VAL A 193 -7.61 6.01 5.80
CA VAL A 193 -7.07 7.34 5.50
C VAL A 193 -5.54 7.30 5.67
N HIS A 194 -4.84 8.20 5.00
CA HIS A 194 -3.44 8.50 5.31
C HIS A 194 -3.34 9.91 5.86
N ASP A 195 -2.92 10.05 7.12
CA ASP A 195 -2.89 11.33 7.83
C ASP A 195 -4.27 12.03 7.88
N SER A 196 -5.14 11.51 8.74
CA SER A 196 -6.53 11.96 8.87
C SER A 196 -6.72 13.38 9.42
N ARG A 197 -5.66 14.04 9.92
CA ARG A 197 -5.77 15.32 10.67
C ARG A 197 -6.48 16.42 9.87
N LYS A 198 -6.10 16.62 8.60
CA LYS A 198 -6.69 17.67 7.75
C LYS A 198 -8.10 17.32 7.29
N LEU A 199 -8.31 16.07 6.91
CA LEU A 199 -9.62 15.56 6.50
C LEU A 199 -10.65 15.72 7.63
N THR A 200 -10.29 15.28 8.83
CA THR A 200 -11.15 15.35 10.04
C THR A 200 -11.47 16.79 10.43
N ASP A 201 -10.48 17.71 10.45
CA ASP A 201 -10.71 19.14 10.73
C ASP A 201 -11.65 19.77 9.70
N CYS A 202 -11.44 19.50 8.39
CA CYS A 202 -12.31 20.03 7.33
C CYS A 202 -13.74 19.47 7.42
N LEU A 203 -13.90 18.15 7.56
CA LEU A 203 -15.22 17.52 7.69
C LEU A 203 -15.98 18.07 8.90
N TRP A 204 -15.32 18.24 10.04
CA TRP A 204 -15.95 18.76 11.24
C TRP A 204 -16.38 20.23 11.09
N TYR A 205 -15.45 21.11 10.71
CA TYR A 205 -15.72 22.55 10.71
C TYR A 205 -16.54 23.02 9.50
N CYS A 206 -16.24 22.50 8.31
CA CYS A 206 -16.84 22.95 7.07
C CYS A 206 -18.11 22.17 6.73
N HIS A 207 -18.14 20.85 7.00
CA HIS A 207 -19.26 19.99 6.61
C HIS A 207 -20.13 19.53 7.77
N LYS A 208 -19.76 19.80 9.04
CA LYS A 208 -20.46 19.34 10.25
C LYS A 208 -20.57 17.81 10.32
N VAL A 209 -19.54 17.13 9.80
CA VAL A 209 -19.43 15.67 9.78
C VAL A 209 -18.30 15.23 10.70
N ARG A 210 -18.62 14.36 11.65
CA ARG A 210 -17.62 13.59 12.41
C ARG A 210 -17.46 12.24 11.73
N ILE A 211 -16.34 12.07 11.04
CA ILE A 211 -15.96 10.78 10.48
C ILE A 211 -15.60 9.82 11.62
N ASN A 212 -16.11 8.58 11.55
CA ASN A 212 -15.93 7.55 12.58
C ASN A 212 -15.20 6.32 12.01
N ASN A 213 -14.81 5.35 12.86
CA ASN A 213 -14.17 4.09 12.46
C ASN A 213 -13.02 4.26 11.44
N ILE A 214 -12.02 5.08 11.79
CA ILE A 214 -10.88 5.38 10.92
C ILE A 214 -9.76 4.36 11.17
N PHE A 215 -9.21 3.79 10.10
CA PHE A 215 -7.87 3.21 10.09
C PHE A 215 -6.90 4.21 9.45
N ASP A 216 -5.98 4.77 10.22
CA ASP A 216 -5.01 5.74 9.73
C ASP A 216 -3.67 5.05 9.41
N THR A 217 -3.34 4.95 8.13
CA THR A 217 -2.13 4.28 7.64
C THR A 217 -0.83 4.97 8.06
N MET A 218 -0.85 6.27 8.36
CA MET A 218 0.31 6.98 8.92
C MET A 218 0.51 6.61 10.39
N VAL A 219 -0.58 6.47 11.16
CA VAL A 219 -0.49 6.03 12.57
C VAL A 219 -0.05 4.56 12.65
N ALA A 220 -0.54 3.73 11.74
CA ALA A 220 -0.09 2.34 11.61
C ALA A 220 1.42 2.27 11.31
N ASP A 221 1.92 3.10 10.38
CA ASP A 221 3.35 3.21 10.07
C ASP A 221 4.19 3.55 11.30
N LEU A 222 3.85 4.63 12.02
CA LEU A 222 4.54 5.04 13.24
C LEU A 222 4.53 3.96 14.33
N THR A 223 3.42 3.22 14.43
CA THR A 223 3.28 2.13 15.40
C THR A 223 4.18 0.95 15.05
N LEU A 224 4.23 0.57 13.77
CA LEU A 224 5.10 -0.49 13.28
C LEU A 224 6.58 -0.12 13.45
N GLU A 225 6.95 1.12 13.15
CA GLU A 225 8.33 1.59 13.37
C GLU A 225 8.70 1.57 14.85
N LYS A 226 7.84 2.06 15.73
CA LYS A 226 8.06 2.02 17.18
C LYS A 226 8.18 0.60 17.70
N ASN A 227 7.35 -0.32 17.22
CA ASN A 227 7.44 -1.73 17.61
C ASN A 227 8.77 -2.35 17.18
N ARG A 228 9.33 -1.93 16.03
CA ARG A 228 10.61 -2.42 15.52
C ARG A 228 11.82 -1.82 16.26
N THR A 229 11.83 -0.51 16.48
CA THR A 229 13.01 0.21 17.00
C THR A 229 12.98 0.44 18.52
N GLY A 230 11.82 0.25 19.15
CA GLY A 230 11.56 0.64 20.53
C GLY A 230 11.38 2.15 20.74
N GLN A 231 11.49 2.97 19.69
CA GLN A 231 11.44 4.44 19.76
C GLN A 231 10.41 5.02 18.79
N THR A 232 9.75 6.10 19.19
CA THR A 232 8.82 6.81 18.32
C THR A 232 9.60 7.56 17.23
N PRO A 233 9.26 7.42 15.94
CA PRO A 233 9.92 8.14 14.86
C PRO A 233 9.77 9.67 15.00
N GLU A 234 10.81 10.42 14.60
CA GLU A 234 10.77 11.89 14.58
C GLU A 234 10.03 12.46 13.38
N THR A 235 9.94 11.70 12.29
CA THR A 235 9.32 12.10 11.03
C THR A 235 8.26 11.09 10.59
N THR A 236 7.33 11.55 9.78
CA THR A 236 6.25 10.71 9.21
C THR A 236 6.51 10.45 7.74
N ARG A 237 6.26 9.23 7.27
CA ARG A 237 6.19 8.94 5.84
C ARG A 237 4.89 9.48 5.24
N ASN A 238 4.99 10.07 4.05
CA ASN A 238 3.81 10.32 3.22
C ASN A 238 3.29 9.01 2.58
N ILE A 239 2.14 9.09 1.92
CA ILE A 239 1.50 7.90 1.32
C ILE A 239 2.38 7.20 0.28
N SER A 240 3.11 7.94 -0.56
CA SER A 240 4.01 7.36 -1.57
C SER A 240 5.17 6.62 -0.90
N GLU A 241 5.74 7.20 0.15
CA GLU A 241 6.82 6.59 0.93
C GLU A 241 6.33 5.33 1.67
N CYS A 242 5.10 5.32 2.20
CA CYS A 242 4.50 4.12 2.79
C CYS A 242 4.30 3.02 1.74
N LEU A 243 3.77 3.35 0.56
CA LEU A 243 3.62 2.36 -0.52
C LEU A 243 4.97 1.80 -0.96
N GLY A 244 6.00 2.65 -1.04
CA GLY A 244 7.37 2.22 -1.30
C GLY A 244 7.93 1.33 -0.17
N HIS A 245 7.65 1.65 1.09
CA HIS A 245 8.18 0.92 2.23
C HIS A 245 7.51 -0.45 2.46
N TYR A 246 6.17 -0.51 2.37
CA TYR A 246 5.39 -1.71 2.71
C TYR A 246 5.08 -2.60 1.50
N LEU A 247 4.98 -2.01 0.31
CA LEU A 247 4.57 -2.70 -0.92
C LEU A 247 5.65 -2.66 -2.00
N ASN A 248 6.80 -2.03 -1.75
CA ASN A 248 7.89 -1.81 -2.71
C ASN A 248 7.44 -1.09 -3.99
N PHE A 249 6.39 -0.27 -3.91
CA PHE A 249 5.89 0.51 -5.05
C PHE A 249 6.87 1.62 -5.50
N PRO A 250 6.76 2.10 -6.75
CA PRO A 250 7.51 3.27 -7.20
C PRO A 250 7.14 4.54 -6.44
N SER A 251 8.15 5.31 -6.04
CA SER A 251 7.93 6.66 -5.47
C SER A 251 7.27 7.63 -6.46
N SER A 252 7.52 7.42 -7.76
CA SER A 252 6.91 8.14 -8.90
C SER A 252 5.43 7.86 -9.09
N LEU A 253 4.91 6.77 -8.52
CA LEU A 253 3.51 6.33 -8.71
C LEU A 253 2.52 7.45 -8.34
N LEU A 254 2.79 8.11 -7.22
CA LEU A 254 1.97 9.21 -6.68
C LEU A 254 2.64 10.59 -6.79
N GLU A 255 3.88 10.69 -7.27
CA GLU A 255 4.64 11.95 -7.33
C GLU A 255 3.86 13.06 -8.05
N ASN A 256 3.30 12.74 -9.21
CA ASN A 256 2.51 13.68 -9.99
C ASN A 256 1.17 14.05 -9.33
N ALA A 257 0.64 13.22 -8.44
CA ALA A 257 -0.59 13.54 -7.71
C ALA A 257 -0.28 14.42 -6.48
N LEU A 258 0.84 14.17 -5.82
CA LEU A 258 1.28 14.88 -4.62
C LEU A 258 1.86 16.28 -4.92
N THR A 259 2.27 16.54 -6.16
CA THR A 259 2.84 17.83 -6.59
C THR A 259 1.81 18.78 -7.18
N ILE A 260 0.56 18.35 -7.42
CA ILE A 260 -0.49 19.23 -7.94
C ILE A 260 -0.80 20.31 -6.90
N THR A 261 -0.80 21.56 -7.38
CA THR A 261 -1.08 22.69 -6.51
C THR A 261 -2.55 22.75 -6.13
N THR A 262 -2.78 23.31 -4.96
CA THR A 262 -4.09 23.70 -4.43
C THR A 262 -4.96 24.43 -5.46
N GLU A 263 -4.41 25.41 -6.18
CA GLU A 263 -5.12 26.19 -7.19
C GLU A 263 -5.53 25.32 -8.39
N GLU A 264 -4.69 24.39 -8.80
CA GLU A 264 -4.98 23.48 -9.91
C GLU A 264 -6.10 22.47 -9.57
N TRP A 265 -6.21 22.05 -8.32
CA TRP A 265 -7.32 21.23 -7.83
C TRP A 265 -8.65 21.99 -7.83
N GLU A 266 -8.61 23.32 -7.81
CA GLU A 266 -9.80 24.17 -7.86
C GLU A 266 -10.31 24.42 -9.26
N ASP A 267 -9.48 24.30 -10.29
CA ASP A 267 -9.89 24.55 -11.67
C ASP A 267 -11.07 23.66 -12.07
N ARG A 268 -12.03 24.26 -12.78
CA ARG A 268 -13.15 23.54 -13.40
C ARG A 268 -13.31 23.98 -14.87
N PRO A 269 -13.63 23.05 -15.79
CA PRO A 269 -13.83 21.61 -15.57
C PRO A 269 -12.54 20.89 -15.15
N LEU A 270 -12.66 19.89 -14.27
CA LEU A 270 -11.50 19.15 -13.79
C LEU A 270 -10.89 18.34 -14.95
N LEU A 271 -9.60 18.54 -15.22
CA LEU A 271 -8.89 17.84 -16.30
C LEU A 271 -8.86 16.33 -16.05
N ASN A 272 -8.92 15.53 -17.13
CA ASN A 272 -8.87 14.06 -17.02
C ASN A 272 -7.57 13.57 -16.37
N SER A 273 -6.44 14.23 -16.60
CA SER A 273 -5.18 13.94 -15.91
C SER A 273 -5.32 14.10 -14.39
N ARG A 274 -5.97 15.19 -13.94
CA ARG A 274 -6.21 15.44 -12.51
C ARG A 274 -7.19 14.44 -11.89
N LYS A 275 -8.20 13.97 -12.64
CA LYS A 275 -9.08 12.89 -12.18
C LYS A 275 -8.31 11.58 -11.95
N ILE A 276 -7.42 11.20 -12.88
CA ILE A 276 -6.54 10.03 -12.70
C ILE A 276 -5.67 10.22 -11.46
N ARG A 277 -5.06 11.40 -11.29
CA ARG A 277 -4.22 11.69 -10.10
C ARG A 277 -5.02 11.62 -8.79
N ALA A 278 -6.25 12.13 -8.77
CA ALA A 278 -7.13 12.03 -7.61
C ALA A 278 -7.48 10.57 -7.29
N ALA A 279 -7.77 9.76 -8.32
CA ALA A 279 -8.02 8.33 -8.15
C ALA A 279 -6.80 7.59 -7.58
N GLN A 280 -5.59 7.89 -8.08
CA GLN A 280 -4.35 7.30 -7.59
C GLN A 280 -4.13 7.51 -6.08
N LEU A 281 -4.48 8.67 -5.53
CA LEU A 281 -4.31 8.97 -4.11
C LEU A 281 -5.13 8.05 -3.19
N ALA A 282 -6.28 7.55 -3.65
CA ALA A 282 -7.17 6.71 -2.86
C ALA A 282 -6.98 5.21 -3.12
N THR A 283 -6.70 4.84 -4.38
CA THR A 283 -6.74 3.45 -4.88
C THR A 283 -5.95 2.47 -4.00
N PHE A 284 -4.79 2.87 -3.50
CA PHE A 284 -3.87 1.97 -2.80
C PHE A 284 -4.05 1.95 -1.28
N LEU A 285 -4.99 2.73 -0.73
CA LEU A 285 -5.18 2.86 0.72
C LEU A 285 -5.59 1.54 1.37
N ILE A 286 -6.55 0.82 0.78
CA ILE A 286 -7.07 -0.43 1.35
C ILE A 286 -5.97 -1.50 1.37
N THR A 287 -5.27 -1.70 0.25
CA THR A 287 -4.14 -2.64 0.16
C THR A 287 -3.01 -2.28 1.13
N LEU A 288 -2.67 -1.00 1.27
CA LEU A 288 -1.68 -0.56 2.27
C LEU A 288 -2.14 -0.88 3.69
N LYS A 289 -3.40 -0.59 4.01
CA LYS A 289 -4.01 -0.93 5.30
C LYS A 289 -3.95 -2.42 5.58
N GLU A 290 -4.26 -3.28 4.62
CA GLU A 290 -4.24 -4.74 4.80
C GLU A 290 -2.82 -5.23 5.11
N LYS A 291 -1.83 -4.70 4.38
CA LYS A 291 -0.42 -5.01 4.63
C LYS A 291 0.00 -4.58 6.03
N GLN A 292 -0.31 -3.35 6.43
CA GLN A 292 0.04 -2.81 7.73
C GLN A 292 -0.69 -3.52 8.88
N GLU A 293 -1.99 -3.80 8.73
CA GLU A 293 -2.79 -4.51 9.73
C GLU A 293 -2.26 -5.93 9.95
N LYS A 294 -1.89 -6.64 8.88
CA LYS A 294 -1.22 -7.95 9.00
C LYS A 294 0.08 -7.87 9.78
N MET A 295 0.88 -6.81 9.58
CA MET A 295 2.13 -6.60 10.30
C MET A 295 1.89 -6.21 11.77
N LEU A 296 0.89 -5.38 12.05
CA LEU A 296 0.50 -5.00 13.42
C LEU A 296 0.05 -6.23 14.22
N LEU A 297 -0.62 -7.18 13.55
CA LEU A 297 -1.11 -8.42 14.12
C LEU A 297 -0.13 -9.60 13.95
N LYS A 298 1.13 -9.35 13.57
CA LYS A 298 2.08 -10.43 13.25
C LYS A 298 2.21 -11.45 14.38
N ARG A 299 2.42 -10.99 15.62
CA ARG A 299 2.54 -11.86 16.80
C ARG A 299 1.32 -12.76 16.99
N PHE A 300 0.12 -12.22 16.78
CA PHE A 300 -1.12 -12.98 16.83
C PHE A 300 -1.16 -14.06 15.75
N TYR A 301 -0.81 -13.71 14.50
CA TYR A 301 -0.79 -14.70 13.41
C TYR A 301 0.29 -15.76 13.60
N ASP A 302 1.47 -15.40 14.11
CA ASP A 302 2.52 -16.37 14.45
C ASP A 302 2.01 -17.35 15.53
N ALA A 303 1.31 -16.85 16.56
CA ALA A 303 0.71 -17.69 17.59
C ALA A 303 -0.36 -18.64 17.01
N VAL A 304 -1.20 -18.15 16.10
CA VAL A 304 -2.23 -18.96 15.42
C VAL A 304 -1.58 -20.05 14.56
N ASP A 305 -0.51 -19.74 13.84
CA ASP A 305 0.21 -20.70 13.01
C ASP A 305 0.77 -21.85 13.86
N VAL A 306 1.49 -21.52 14.94
CA VAL A 306 1.98 -22.49 15.92
C VAL A 306 0.82 -23.33 16.47
N PHE A 307 -0.25 -22.67 16.95
CA PHE A 307 -1.40 -23.34 17.53
C PHE A 307 -2.06 -24.32 16.57
N SER A 308 -2.20 -23.95 15.29
CA SER A 308 -2.84 -24.79 14.26
C SER A 308 -2.03 -26.06 13.96
N HIS A 309 -0.70 -26.00 14.11
CA HIS A 309 0.21 -27.10 13.83
C HIS A 309 0.46 -28.06 15.01
N LEU A 310 0.03 -27.69 16.23
CA LEU A 310 0.18 -28.54 17.42
C LEU A 310 -0.44 -29.94 17.18
N SER A 311 -1.62 -30.00 16.57
CA SER A 311 -2.36 -31.26 16.37
C SER A 311 -1.89 -32.08 15.19
N VAL A 312 -1.37 -31.42 14.15
CA VAL A 312 -0.91 -32.06 12.90
C VAL A 312 0.43 -32.78 13.09
N ASN A 313 1.30 -32.25 13.93
CA ASN A 313 2.63 -32.81 14.20
C ASN A 313 2.65 -33.80 15.37
N SER A 314 1.51 -34.04 16.02
CA SER A 314 1.37 -34.99 17.12
C SER A 314 1.23 -36.42 16.58
N SER A 315 1.92 -37.39 17.18
CA SER A 315 1.67 -38.81 16.85
C SER A 315 0.26 -39.22 17.29
N GLY A 316 -0.35 -40.25 16.66
CA GLY A 316 -1.67 -40.76 17.06
C GLY A 316 -1.75 -41.22 18.53
N TYR A 317 -0.61 -41.58 19.12
CA TYR A 317 -0.48 -41.89 20.55
C TYR A 317 -0.46 -40.64 21.43
N ASP A 318 0.16 -39.55 20.96
CA ASP A 318 0.20 -38.27 21.66
C ASP A 318 -1.16 -37.58 21.64
N LEU A 319 -1.93 -37.66 20.55
CA LEU A 319 -3.29 -37.09 20.47
C LEU A 319 -4.26 -37.65 21.53
N GLN A 320 -4.09 -38.90 21.97
CA GLN A 320 -4.91 -39.52 23.02
C GLN A 320 -4.49 -39.13 24.45
N LYS A 321 -3.24 -38.68 24.64
CA LYS A 321 -2.72 -38.14 25.92
C LYS A 321 -2.64 -36.61 25.95
N SER A 322 -2.78 -35.98 24.78
CA SER A 322 -2.54 -34.58 24.56
C SER A 322 -3.61 -33.73 25.27
N PRO A 323 -3.23 -32.57 25.84
CA PRO A 323 -4.11 -31.74 26.63
C PRO A 323 -5.13 -30.96 25.79
N TYR A 324 -5.52 -31.41 24.60
CA TYR A 324 -6.59 -30.78 23.80
C TYR A 324 -7.94 -30.73 24.53
N ASN A 325 -8.11 -31.50 25.61
CA ASN A 325 -9.27 -31.49 26.50
C ASN A 325 -9.08 -30.66 27.80
N LYS A 326 -7.98 -29.91 27.95
CA LYS A 326 -7.74 -29.03 29.09
C LYS A 326 -7.89 -27.57 28.68
N SER A 327 -8.48 -26.76 29.54
CA SER A 327 -8.62 -25.30 29.36
C SER A 327 -7.29 -24.52 29.49
N ASP A 328 -6.16 -25.23 29.48
CA ASP A 328 -4.84 -24.65 29.70
C ASP A 328 -4.26 -24.11 28.38
N VAL A 329 -3.56 -22.98 28.45
CA VAL A 329 -2.87 -22.38 27.30
C VAL A 329 -1.62 -23.21 26.97
N PRO A 330 -1.44 -23.68 25.71
CA PRO A 330 -0.24 -24.42 25.31
C PRO A 330 1.03 -23.61 25.55
N ASP A 331 2.09 -24.27 26.04
CA ASP A 331 3.35 -23.60 26.36
C ASP A 331 3.99 -22.99 25.11
N GLU A 332 3.81 -23.62 23.95
CA GLU A 332 4.37 -23.26 22.65
C GLU A 332 3.86 -21.90 22.13
N ILE A 333 2.70 -21.42 22.59
CA ILE A 333 2.15 -20.12 22.14
C ILE A 333 2.37 -19.00 23.14
N LYS A 334 2.87 -19.29 24.35
CA LYS A 334 3.04 -18.30 25.43
C LYS A 334 4.05 -17.22 25.07
N ASP A 335 5.09 -17.55 24.32
CA ASP A 335 6.12 -16.61 23.90
C ASP A 335 5.66 -15.67 22.77
N HIS A 336 4.54 -15.99 22.11
CA HIS A 336 3.98 -15.21 21.00
C HIS A 336 2.88 -14.23 21.44
N LEU A 337 2.14 -14.56 22.51
CA LEU A 337 1.16 -13.66 23.16
C LEU A 337 1.86 -12.53 23.92
#